data_AF-A0A5C7AC96-F1
#
_entry.id   AF-A0A5C7AC96-F1
#
_cell.length_a   1.000
_cell.length_b   1.000
_cell.length_c   1.000
_cell.angle_alpha   90.00
_cell.angle_beta   90.00
_cell.angle_gamma   90.00
#
_symmetry.space_group_name_H-M   'P 1'
#
loop_
_entity.id
_entity.type
_entity.pdbx_description
1 polymer ?
#
loop_
_entity_poly.entity_id
_entity_poly.type
_entity_poly.pdbx_seq_one_letter_code
_entity_poly.pdbx_strand_id
1 'polypeptide(L)'
;MRKLSEQELEQVKKAIASKELTSVEILVEIYDHYMSHLEDFQRSEFEDELGKLEVRFTSGYCHALQAKLNKEIRKDVGKLHWKIIQRNFHLPRIMNIIGFMSVAFYLSSSIGNGKEAAIMMIFPLLILKIFHLYLLARSSIRIKIIKRSVNQKSHLQSSLFYPISERMYLPVIVVYSIVWFSDMMFDIQVSSNIAPQIALIFSILLFIYVISVLEIWKIKSKTSLI
;
A
#
# COMPACT_ATOMS: atom_id res chain seq x y z
N MET A 1 23.45 11.10 -27.35
CA MET A 1 22.74 11.93 -26.35
C MET A 1 23.74 12.86 -25.70
N ARG A 2 23.51 14.17 -25.83
CA ARG A 2 24.28 15.22 -25.14
C ARG A 2 23.91 15.18 -23.66
N LYS A 3 24.84 15.44 -22.75
CA LYS A 3 24.47 15.65 -21.33
C LYS A 3 24.02 17.08 -21.11
N LEU A 4 22.91 17.27 -20.40
CA LEU A 4 22.47 18.60 -19.98
C LEU A 4 23.50 19.25 -19.05
N SER A 5 23.69 20.56 -19.20
CA SER A 5 24.45 21.37 -18.26
C SER A 5 23.70 21.54 -16.93
N GLU A 6 24.39 21.94 -15.86
CA GLU A 6 23.77 22.12 -14.55
C GLU A 6 22.63 23.16 -14.57
N GLN A 7 22.75 24.20 -15.39
CA GLN A 7 21.72 25.23 -15.55
C GLN A 7 20.46 24.67 -16.21
N GLU A 8 20.62 23.91 -17.29
CA GLU A 8 19.53 23.24 -18.01
C GLU A 8 18.82 22.23 -17.09
N LEU A 9 19.61 21.49 -16.31
CA LEU A 9 19.09 20.53 -15.33
C LEU A 9 18.22 21.21 -14.26
N GLU A 10 18.63 22.38 -13.77
CA GLU A 10 17.86 23.12 -12.77
C GLU A 10 16.55 23.68 -13.36
N GLN A 11 16.55 24.09 -14.63
CA GLN A 11 15.33 24.50 -15.33
C GLN A 11 14.35 23.32 -15.47
N VAL A 12 14.84 22.13 -15.84
CA VAL A 12 14.02 20.90 -15.89
C VAL A 12 13.42 20.59 -14.53
N LYS A 13 14.24 20.60 -13.46
CA LYS A 13 13.75 20.35 -12.09
C LYS A 13 12.68 21.36 -11.67
N LYS A 14 12.88 22.64 -11.99
CA LYS A 14 11.90 23.69 -11.68
C LYS A 14 10.59 23.50 -12.44
N ALA A 15 10.66 23.17 -13.74
CA ALA A 15 9.49 22.90 -14.58
C ALA A 15 8.69 21.71 -14.03
N ILE A 16 9.35 20.61 -13.67
CA ILE A 16 8.70 19.43 -13.10
C ILE A 16 8.15 19.72 -11.70
N ALA A 17 8.90 20.43 -10.86
CA ALA A 17 8.47 20.75 -9.50
C ALA A 17 7.20 21.59 -9.45
N SER A 18 7.00 22.47 -10.44
CA SER A 18 5.78 23.27 -10.61
C SER A 18 4.52 22.43 -10.86
N LYS A 19 4.67 21.16 -11.26
CA LYS A 19 3.53 20.25 -11.52
C LYS A 19 2.97 19.62 -10.23
N GLU A 20 3.61 19.84 -9.08
CA GLU A 20 3.16 19.41 -7.74
C GLU A 20 2.74 17.93 -7.64
N LEU A 21 3.44 17.05 -8.36
CA LEU A 21 3.13 15.63 -8.36
C LEU A 21 3.41 15.01 -6.98
N THR A 22 2.57 14.04 -6.63
CA THR A 22 2.69 13.29 -5.37
C THR A 22 3.08 11.84 -5.62
N SER A 23 2.85 11.30 -6.82
CA SER A 23 3.32 9.97 -7.24
C SER A 23 4.79 10.03 -7.64
N VAL A 24 5.61 9.22 -6.98
CA VAL A 24 7.03 9.08 -7.30
C VAL A 24 7.23 8.42 -8.66
N GLU A 25 6.41 7.43 -9.00
CA GLU A 25 6.49 6.73 -10.28
C GLU A 25 6.29 7.69 -11.45
N ILE A 26 5.24 8.51 -11.40
CA ILE A 26 4.96 9.51 -12.44
C ILE A 26 6.03 10.61 -12.47
N LEU A 27 6.51 11.05 -11.30
CA LEU A 27 7.57 12.05 -11.24
C LEU A 27 8.84 11.58 -11.93
N VAL A 28 9.27 10.34 -11.65
CA VAL A 28 10.47 9.75 -12.25
C VAL A 28 10.28 9.53 -13.74
N GLU A 29 9.11 9.06 -14.18
CA GLU A 29 8.81 8.84 -15.59
C GLU A 29 8.81 10.16 -16.39
N ILE A 30 8.18 11.22 -15.87
CA ILE A 30 8.20 12.53 -16.51
C ILE A 30 9.61 13.11 -16.52
N TYR A 31 10.35 12.97 -15.42
CA TYR A 31 11.74 13.41 -15.35
C TYR A 31 12.61 12.71 -16.39
N ASP A 32 12.52 11.39 -16.50
CA ASP A 32 13.26 10.60 -17.48
C ASP A 32 12.88 10.97 -18.92
N HIS A 33 11.59 11.22 -19.18
CA HIS A 33 11.12 11.68 -20.49
C HIS A 33 11.65 13.07 -20.85
N TYR A 34 11.67 14.01 -19.89
CA TYR A 34 12.24 15.34 -20.10
C TYR A 34 13.73 15.25 -20.40
N MET A 35 14.48 14.47 -19.61
CA MET A 35 15.91 14.28 -19.79
C MET A 35 16.20 13.66 -21.16
N SER A 36 15.62 12.50 -21.46
CA SER A 36 15.85 11.82 -22.74
C SER A 36 15.48 12.67 -23.95
N HIS A 37 14.34 13.37 -23.92
CA HIS A 37 13.96 14.28 -25.01
C HIS A 37 14.96 15.43 -25.17
N LEU A 38 15.31 16.15 -24.10
CA LEU A 38 16.16 17.34 -24.19
C LEU A 38 17.64 17.02 -24.47
N GLU A 39 18.09 15.81 -24.15
CA GLU A 39 19.44 15.32 -24.47
C GLU A 39 19.65 14.96 -25.95
N ASP A 40 18.56 14.85 -26.72
CA ASP A 40 18.60 14.59 -28.17
C ASP A 40 18.75 15.87 -29.01
N PHE A 41 18.51 17.05 -28.42
CA PHE A 41 18.57 18.34 -29.13
C PHE A 41 19.84 19.13 -28.83
N GLN A 42 20.14 20.08 -29.73
CA GLN A 42 21.26 20.98 -29.53
C GLN A 42 20.97 21.99 -28.43
N ARG A 43 22.04 22.55 -27.85
CA ARG A 43 21.93 23.54 -26.77
C ARG A 43 21.11 24.78 -27.16
N SER A 44 21.19 25.19 -28.41
CA SER A 44 20.43 26.32 -28.96
C SER A 44 18.92 26.08 -29.00
N GLU A 45 18.49 24.82 -29.02
CA GLU A 45 17.08 24.43 -29.16
C GLU A 45 16.45 24.08 -27.80
N PHE A 46 17.24 24.09 -26.71
CA PHE A 46 16.83 23.62 -25.40
C PHE A 46 15.57 24.32 -24.87
N GLU A 47 15.55 25.66 -24.89
CA GLU A 47 14.43 26.44 -24.35
C GLU A 47 13.14 26.22 -25.15
N ASP A 48 13.25 26.14 -26.49
CA ASP A 48 12.11 25.89 -27.37
C ASP A 48 11.53 24.49 -27.14
N GLU A 49 12.39 23.47 -27.02
CA GLU A 49 11.96 22.10 -26.74
C GLU A 49 11.42 21.93 -25.31
N LEU A 50 12.00 22.61 -24.33
CA LEU A 50 11.48 22.64 -22.96
C LEU A 50 10.08 23.27 -22.94
N GLY A 51 9.87 24.39 -23.64
CA GLY A 51 8.57 25.03 -23.78
C GLY A 51 7.52 24.10 -24.40
N LYS A 52 7.89 23.35 -25.46
CA LYS A 52 7.01 22.33 -26.07
C LYS A 52 6.64 21.24 -25.07
N LEU A 53 7.59 20.76 -24.28
CA LEU A 53 7.33 19.79 -23.22
C LEU A 53 6.39 20.37 -22.16
N GLU A 54 6.52 21.63 -21.77
CA GLU A 54 5.62 22.24 -20.78
C GLU A 54 4.19 22.39 -21.26
N VAL A 55 3.98 22.66 -22.56
CA VAL A 55 2.65 22.68 -23.20
C VAL A 55 2.04 21.28 -23.25
N ARG A 56 2.86 20.25 -23.46
CA ARG A 56 2.41 18.84 -23.49
C ARG A 56 2.12 18.30 -22.09
N PHE A 57 3.03 18.52 -21.16
CA PHE A 57 2.97 18.07 -19.76
C PHE A 57 2.47 19.21 -18.87
N THR A 58 1.24 19.66 -19.13
CA THR A 58 0.54 20.58 -18.24
C THR A 58 0.29 19.94 -16.88
N SER A 59 0.17 20.75 -15.82
CA SER A 59 -0.17 20.23 -14.48
C SER A 59 -1.44 19.37 -14.50
N GLY A 60 -2.49 19.82 -15.21
CA GLY A 60 -3.73 19.08 -15.37
C GLY A 60 -3.54 17.71 -16.03
N TYR A 61 -2.74 17.64 -17.11
CA TYR A 61 -2.41 16.39 -17.77
C TYR A 61 -1.66 15.43 -16.82
N CYS A 62 -0.65 15.91 -16.11
CA CYS A 62 0.14 15.09 -15.20
C CYS A 62 -0.68 14.58 -14.00
N HIS A 63 -1.58 15.39 -13.44
CA HIS A 63 -2.51 14.94 -12.40
C HIS A 63 -3.53 13.93 -12.93
N ALA A 64 -4.01 14.08 -14.16
CA ALA A 64 -4.88 13.09 -14.79
C ALA A 64 -4.15 11.75 -14.99
N LEU A 65 -2.88 11.79 -15.42
CA LEU A 65 -2.02 10.60 -15.54
C LEU A 65 -1.83 9.92 -14.19
N GLN A 66 -1.52 10.69 -13.14
CA GLN A 66 -1.39 10.20 -11.77
C GLN A 66 -2.69 9.55 -11.26
N ALA A 67 -3.84 10.20 -11.48
CA ALA A 67 -5.13 9.68 -11.07
C ALA A 67 -5.46 8.36 -11.79
N LYS A 68 -5.17 8.27 -13.09
CA LYS A 68 -5.34 7.05 -13.89
C LYS A 68 -4.45 5.92 -13.36
N LEU A 69 -3.16 6.18 -13.15
CA LEU A 69 -2.23 5.20 -12.60
C LEU A 69 -2.69 4.69 -11.23
N ASN A 70 -3.06 5.59 -10.32
CA ASN A 70 -3.54 5.24 -8.98
C ASN A 70 -4.81 4.37 -9.04
N LYS A 71 -5.73 4.67 -9.95
CA LYS A 71 -6.95 3.88 -10.16
C LYS A 71 -6.63 2.47 -10.68
N GLU A 72 -5.75 2.37 -11.66
CA GLU A 72 -5.32 1.09 -12.23
C GLU A 72 -4.61 0.22 -11.20
N ILE A 73 -3.68 0.80 -10.44
CA ILE A 73 -2.97 0.12 -9.35
C ILE A 73 -3.96 -0.37 -8.29
N ARG A 74 -4.90 0.46 -7.85
CA ARG A 74 -5.91 0.05 -6.85
C ARG A 74 -6.73 -1.14 -7.35
N LYS A 75 -7.15 -1.12 -8.62
CA LYS A 75 -7.89 -2.22 -9.25
C LYS A 75 -7.05 -3.49 -9.34
N ASP A 76 -5.79 -3.36 -9.74
CA ASP A 76 -4.88 -4.49 -9.91
C ASP A 76 -4.52 -5.14 -8.55
N VAL A 77 -4.22 -4.33 -7.54
CA VAL A 77 -4.03 -4.80 -6.15
C VAL A 77 -5.27 -5.54 -5.65
N GLY A 78 -6.47 -5.02 -5.91
CA GLY A 78 -7.73 -5.68 -5.54
C GLY A 78 -7.92 -7.03 -6.23
N LYS A 79 -7.69 -7.11 -7.54
CA LYS A 79 -7.75 -8.36 -8.30
C LYS A 79 -6.74 -9.38 -7.80
N LEU A 80 -5.50 -8.95 -7.54
CA LEU A 80 -4.44 -9.80 -7.03
C LEU A 80 -4.77 -10.34 -5.64
N HIS A 81 -5.32 -9.49 -4.76
CA HIS A 81 -5.78 -9.88 -3.43
C HIS A 81 -6.81 -10.99 -3.51
N TRP A 82 -7.84 -10.80 -4.33
CA TRP A 82 -8.89 -11.79 -4.51
C TRP A 82 -8.34 -13.11 -5.06
N LYS A 83 -7.47 -13.04 -6.06
CA LYS A 83 -6.82 -14.23 -6.63
C LYS A 83 -5.99 -15.00 -5.59
N ILE A 84 -5.26 -14.31 -4.72
CA ILE A 84 -4.47 -14.93 -3.65
C ILE A 84 -5.38 -15.60 -2.62
N ILE A 85 -6.46 -14.93 -2.22
CA ILE A 85 -7.47 -15.50 -1.33
C ILE A 85 -8.04 -16.78 -1.95
N GLN A 86 -8.52 -16.73 -3.19
CA GLN A 86 -9.05 -17.90 -3.91
C GLN A 86 -8.05 -19.06 -3.96
N ARG A 87 -6.77 -18.78 -4.21
CA ARG A 87 -5.69 -19.80 -4.24
C ARG A 87 -5.44 -20.42 -2.85
N ASN A 88 -5.81 -19.76 -1.77
CA ASN A 88 -5.73 -20.33 -0.43
C ASN A 88 -6.92 -21.26 -0.12
N PHE A 89 -8.00 -21.18 -0.88
CA PHE A 89 -9.19 -22.04 -0.78
C PHE A 89 -9.17 -23.23 -1.76
N HIS A 90 -8.02 -23.90 -1.92
CA HIS A 90 -7.97 -25.21 -2.59
C HIS A 90 -8.21 -26.35 -1.60
N LEU A 91 -8.93 -27.39 -2.02
CA LEU A 91 -9.40 -28.52 -1.18
C LEU A 91 -8.35 -29.06 -0.18
N PRO A 92 -7.10 -29.39 -0.57
CA PRO A 92 -6.10 -29.89 0.38
C PRO A 92 -5.65 -28.84 1.42
N ARG A 93 -5.62 -27.55 1.06
CA ARG A 93 -5.33 -26.47 2.01
C ARG A 93 -6.50 -26.21 2.94
N ILE A 94 -7.73 -26.30 2.42
CA ILE A 94 -8.95 -26.20 3.24
C ILE A 94 -8.97 -27.31 4.28
N MET A 95 -8.64 -28.56 3.92
CA MET A 95 -8.54 -29.66 4.88
C MET A 95 -7.51 -29.39 5.97
N ASN A 96 -6.33 -28.85 5.63
CA ASN A 96 -5.33 -28.45 6.62
C ASN A 96 -5.83 -27.31 7.53
N ILE A 97 -6.52 -26.32 6.96
CA ILE A 97 -7.13 -25.22 7.74
C ILE A 97 -8.19 -25.77 8.69
N ILE A 98 -9.07 -26.66 8.23
CA ILE A 98 -10.10 -27.31 9.07
C ILE A 98 -9.44 -28.14 10.17
N GLY A 99 -8.42 -28.93 9.87
CA GLY A 99 -7.69 -29.70 10.89
C GLY A 99 -7.06 -28.80 11.96
N PHE A 100 -6.39 -27.72 11.54
CA PHE A 100 -5.84 -26.73 12.46
C PHE A 100 -6.94 -26.02 13.27
N MET A 101 -8.07 -25.67 12.63
CA MET A 101 -9.23 -25.05 13.28
C MET A 101 -9.81 -25.96 14.35
N SER A 102 -9.95 -27.26 14.09
CA SER A 102 -10.48 -28.22 15.07
C SER A 102 -9.58 -28.33 16.30
N VAL A 103 -8.25 -28.36 16.11
CA VAL A 103 -7.29 -28.37 17.22
C VAL A 103 -7.33 -27.04 17.98
N ALA A 104 -7.33 -25.91 17.28
CA ALA A 104 -7.38 -24.60 17.90
C ALA A 104 -8.72 -24.37 18.64
N PHE A 105 -9.83 -24.92 18.11
CA PHE A 105 -11.14 -24.87 18.74
C PHE A 105 -11.14 -25.66 20.05
N TYR A 106 -10.59 -26.88 20.04
CA TYR A 106 -10.41 -27.70 21.24
C TYR A 106 -9.54 -27.00 22.29
N LEU A 107 -8.45 -26.36 21.89
CA LEU A 107 -7.61 -25.58 22.80
C LEU A 107 -8.33 -24.32 23.32
N SER A 108 -9.15 -23.68 22.49
CA SER A 108 -9.92 -22.49 22.89
C SER A 108 -11.04 -22.82 23.88
N SER A 109 -11.58 -24.04 23.90
CA SER A 109 -12.56 -24.44 24.91
C SER A 109 -11.97 -24.54 26.33
N SER A 110 -10.64 -24.51 26.47
CA SER A 110 -9.96 -24.42 27.76
C SER A 110 -9.75 -22.97 28.22
N ILE A 111 -10.06 -21.98 27.38
CA ILE A 111 -9.93 -20.55 27.66
C ILE A 111 -11.24 -20.05 28.28
N GLY A 112 -11.25 -19.90 29.60
CA GLY A 112 -12.45 -19.52 30.37
C GLY A 112 -12.70 -18.02 30.47
N ASN A 113 -11.81 -17.16 29.95
CA ASN A 113 -11.83 -15.72 30.23
C ASN A 113 -11.93 -14.89 28.95
N GLY A 114 -12.92 -14.00 28.85
CA GLY A 114 -13.17 -13.18 27.65
C GLY A 114 -11.98 -12.27 27.24
N LYS A 115 -11.11 -11.93 28.20
CA LYS A 115 -9.87 -11.18 27.94
C LYS A 115 -8.86 -11.96 27.09
N GLU A 116 -8.77 -13.28 27.29
CA GLU A 116 -7.85 -14.14 26.52
C GLU A 116 -8.34 -14.30 25.07
N ALA A 117 -9.66 -14.39 24.86
CA ALA A 117 -10.27 -14.39 23.53
C ALA A 117 -10.02 -13.07 22.76
N ALA A 118 -10.08 -11.92 23.44
CA ALA A 118 -9.75 -10.62 22.84
C ALA A 118 -8.28 -10.53 22.39
N ILE A 119 -7.35 -11.05 23.19
CA ILE A 119 -5.92 -11.08 22.85
C ILE A 119 -5.68 -11.89 21.56
N MET A 120 -6.36 -13.02 21.38
CA MET A 120 -6.26 -13.84 20.16
C MET A 120 -6.65 -13.06 18.89
N MET A 121 -7.72 -12.25 18.95
CA MET A 121 -8.14 -11.42 17.81
C MET A 121 -7.19 -10.25 17.53
N ILE A 122 -6.55 -9.71 18.57
CA ILE A 122 -5.62 -8.59 18.43
C ILE A 122 -4.29 -9.02 17.81
N PHE A 123 -3.85 -10.26 18.02
CA PHE A 123 -2.54 -10.73 17.56
C PHE A 123 -2.31 -10.59 16.03
N PRO A 124 -3.20 -11.06 15.13
CA PRO A 124 -3.06 -10.82 13.70
C PRO A 124 -3.01 -9.34 13.32
N LEU A 125 -3.75 -8.49 14.05
CA LEU A 125 -3.82 -7.05 13.81
C LEU A 125 -2.51 -6.35 14.21
N LEU A 126 -1.85 -6.80 15.27
CA LEU A 126 -0.52 -6.33 15.65
C LEU A 126 0.50 -6.63 14.55
N ILE A 127 0.44 -7.80 13.92
CA ILE A 127 1.30 -8.13 12.78
C ILE A 127 1.07 -7.14 11.63
N LEU A 128 -0.19 -6.85 11.27
CA LEU A 128 -0.49 -5.84 10.25
C LEU A 128 0.03 -4.46 10.63
N LYS A 129 -0.13 -4.05 11.88
CA LYS A 129 0.32 -2.73 12.36
C LYS A 129 1.85 -2.60 12.33
N ILE A 130 2.58 -3.59 12.83
CA ILE A 130 4.05 -3.62 12.80
C ILE A 130 4.52 -3.58 11.34
N PHE A 131 3.89 -4.38 10.47
CA PHE A 131 4.24 -4.42 9.07
C PHE A 131 3.94 -3.10 8.33
N HIS A 132 2.83 -2.45 8.66
CA HIS A 132 2.50 -1.11 8.16
C HIS A 132 3.55 -0.06 8.54
N LEU A 133 4.00 -0.07 9.80
CA LEU A 133 5.10 0.80 10.27
C LEU A 133 6.41 0.51 9.55
N TYR A 134 6.73 -0.77 9.31
CA TYR A 134 7.89 -1.17 8.52
C TYR A 134 7.83 -0.62 7.09
N LEU A 135 6.67 -0.69 6.42
CA LEU A 135 6.49 -0.13 5.08
C LEU A 135 6.64 1.39 5.04
N LEU A 136 6.08 2.09 6.04
CA LEU A 136 6.25 3.52 6.19
C LEU A 136 7.73 3.91 6.29
N ALA A 137 8.49 3.22 7.15
CA ALA A 137 9.91 3.48 7.33
C ALA A 137 10.71 3.22 6.04
N ARG A 138 10.50 2.05 5.42
CA ARG A 138 11.22 1.65 4.20
C ARG A 138 10.90 2.57 3.02
N SER A 139 9.63 2.91 2.83
CA SER A 139 9.19 3.83 1.77
C SER A 139 9.77 5.23 1.97
N SER A 140 9.75 5.75 3.20
CA SER A 140 10.29 7.08 3.53
C SER A 140 11.78 7.20 3.18
N ILE A 141 12.58 6.14 3.45
CA ILE A 141 14.00 6.12 3.12
C ILE A 141 14.21 6.20 1.60
N ARG A 142 13.50 5.38 0.82
CA ARG A 142 13.62 5.35 -0.65
C ARG A 142 13.18 6.66 -1.29
N ILE A 143 12.05 7.21 -0.84
CA ILE A 143 11.49 8.45 -1.38
C ILE A 143 12.39 9.65 -1.07
N LYS A 144 13.04 9.68 0.11
CA LYS A 144 13.94 10.77 0.49
C LYS A 144 15.09 10.96 -0.51
N ILE A 145 15.58 9.88 -1.11
CA ILE A 145 16.64 9.92 -2.12
C ILE A 145 16.12 10.61 -3.40
N ILE A 146 14.95 10.21 -3.88
CA ILE A 146 14.33 10.77 -5.11
C ILE A 146 13.90 12.23 -4.89
N LYS A 147 13.35 12.54 -3.71
CA LYS A 147 12.97 13.91 -3.35
C LYS A 147 14.15 14.87 -3.44
N ARG A 148 15.35 14.41 -3.05
CA ARG A 148 16.59 15.19 -3.16
C ARG A 148 17.06 15.33 -4.61
N SER A 149 16.94 14.30 -5.45
CA SER A 149 17.41 14.36 -6.84
C SER A 149 16.58 15.30 -7.70
N VAL A 150 15.26 15.38 -7.47
CA VAL A 150 14.32 16.19 -8.27
C VAL A 150 14.04 17.56 -7.64
N ASN A 151 14.66 17.89 -6.49
CA ASN A 151 14.43 19.13 -5.74
C ASN A 151 12.94 19.39 -5.41
N GLN A 152 12.17 18.31 -5.22
CA GLN A 152 10.73 18.38 -4.98
C GLN A 152 10.46 18.77 -3.53
N LYS A 153 9.59 19.77 -3.29
CA LYS A 153 9.17 20.16 -1.93
C LYS A 153 7.89 19.45 -1.47
N SER A 154 7.00 19.09 -2.40
CA SER A 154 5.72 18.43 -2.12
C SER A 154 5.88 17.08 -1.42
N HIS A 155 4.76 16.59 -0.87
CA HIS A 155 4.71 15.24 -0.33
C HIS A 155 4.76 14.24 -1.49
N LEU A 156 5.79 13.40 -1.50
CA LEU A 156 5.97 12.32 -2.47
C LEU A 156 5.68 10.98 -1.80
N GLN A 157 5.00 10.11 -2.54
CA GLN A 157 4.64 8.78 -2.11
C GLN A 157 4.58 7.81 -3.31
N SER A 158 4.86 6.54 -3.09
CA SER A 158 4.60 5.52 -4.10
C SER A 158 3.09 5.36 -4.31
N SER A 159 2.66 5.26 -5.57
CA SER A 159 1.28 4.99 -5.94
C SER A 159 0.73 3.67 -5.38
N LEU A 160 1.60 2.72 -5.02
CA LEU A 160 1.21 1.45 -4.39
C LEU A 160 1.08 1.54 -2.86
N PHE A 161 1.60 2.60 -2.24
CA PHE A 161 1.60 2.71 -0.78
C PHE A 161 0.17 2.76 -0.23
N TYR A 162 -0.67 3.65 -0.77
CA TYR A 162 -2.01 3.86 -0.24
C TYR A 162 -2.91 2.61 -0.36
N PRO A 163 -3.01 1.94 -1.53
CA PRO A 163 -3.79 0.71 -1.67
C PRO A 163 -3.34 -0.42 -0.74
N ILE A 164 -2.03 -0.54 -0.45
CA ILE A 164 -1.50 -1.55 0.46
C ILE A 164 -1.74 -1.14 1.92
N SER A 165 -1.51 0.13 2.25
CA SER A 165 -1.71 0.72 3.58
C SER A 165 -3.17 0.63 4.03
N GLU A 166 -4.14 0.97 3.17
CA GLU A 166 -5.57 0.83 3.44
C GLU A 166 -5.91 -0.62 3.83
N ARG A 167 -5.37 -1.59 3.09
CA ARG A 167 -5.59 -3.02 3.38
C ARG A 167 -4.97 -3.47 4.69
N MET A 168 -3.95 -2.80 5.19
CA MET A 168 -3.35 -3.12 6.49
C MET A 168 -4.09 -2.45 7.64
N TYR A 169 -4.48 -1.18 7.47
CA TYR A 169 -5.02 -0.37 8.56
C TYR A 169 -6.54 -0.49 8.72
N LEU A 170 -7.32 -0.61 7.64
CA LEU A 170 -8.79 -0.68 7.73
C LEU A 170 -9.29 -1.85 8.58
N PRO A 171 -8.79 -3.09 8.43
CA PRO A 171 -9.22 -4.19 9.31
C PRO A 171 -8.90 -3.93 10.78
N VAL A 172 -7.77 -3.29 11.06
CA VAL A 172 -7.37 -2.93 12.42
C VAL A 172 -8.35 -1.93 13.02
N ILE A 173 -8.73 -0.88 12.28
CA ILE A 173 -9.74 0.08 12.74
C ILE A 173 -11.07 -0.62 12.97
N VAL A 174 -11.56 -1.39 11.99
CA VAL A 174 -12.88 -2.01 12.05
C VAL A 174 -12.98 -2.93 13.25
N VAL A 175 -11.99 -3.81 13.46
CA VAL A 175 -12.01 -4.72 14.63
C VAL A 175 -11.84 -3.95 15.93
N TYR A 176 -10.96 -2.95 16.00
CA TYR A 176 -10.80 -2.13 17.20
C TYR A 176 -12.10 -1.39 17.56
N SER A 177 -12.79 -0.82 16.57
CA SER A 177 -14.09 -0.18 16.73
C SER A 177 -15.15 -1.17 17.20
N ILE A 178 -15.22 -2.38 16.61
CA ILE A 178 -16.18 -3.40 17.06
C ILE A 178 -15.91 -3.82 18.51
N VAL A 179 -14.65 -4.02 18.89
CA VAL A 179 -14.28 -4.45 20.25
C VAL A 179 -14.51 -3.36 21.30
N TRP A 180 -14.23 -2.10 20.97
CA TRP A 180 -14.39 -0.99 21.93
C TRP A 180 -15.80 -0.42 22.01
N PHE A 181 -16.57 -0.50 20.93
CA PHE A 181 -17.96 -0.04 20.89
C PHE A 181 -18.96 -1.20 21.01
N SER A 182 -18.51 -2.44 21.26
CA SER A 182 -19.41 -3.59 21.42
C SER A 182 -20.44 -3.33 22.48
N ASP A 183 -20.01 -2.85 23.65
CA ASP A 183 -20.88 -2.65 24.82
C ASP A 183 -21.88 -1.50 24.62
N MET A 184 -21.60 -0.60 23.68
CA MET A 184 -22.46 0.54 23.35
C MET A 184 -23.44 0.22 22.20
N MET A 185 -23.02 -0.59 21.23
CA MET A 185 -23.78 -0.86 20.00
C MET A 185 -24.58 -2.16 20.08
N PHE A 186 -24.11 -3.10 20.88
CA PHE A 186 -24.64 -4.44 21.00
C PHE A 186 -24.83 -4.72 22.49
N ASP A 187 -26.06 -4.52 22.99
CA ASP A 187 -26.52 -4.99 24.31
C ASP A 187 -26.62 -6.54 24.31
N ILE A 188 -25.59 -7.19 23.77
CA ILE A 188 -25.51 -8.62 23.54
C ILE A 188 -24.58 -9.16 24.62
N GLN A 189 -25.17 -9.71 25.68
CA GLN A 189 -24.48 -10.65 26.55
C GLN A 189 -24.15 -11.91 25.74
N VAL A 190 -23.11 -11.85 24.91
CA VAL A 190 -22.56 -13.04 24.28
C VAL A 190 -22.11 -13.93 25.42
N SER A 191 -22.77 -15.09 25.58
CA SER A 191 -22.44 -16.02 26.65
C SER A 191 -20.94 -16.30 26.64
N SER A 192 -20.32 -16.34 27.83
CA SER A 192 -18.88 -16.60 28.01
C SER A 192 -18.40 -17.88 27.30
N ASN A 193 -19.33 -18.79 27.01
CA ASN A 193 -19.08 -20.10 26.41
C ASN A 193 -19.03 -20.09 24.87
N ILE A 194 -19.43 -19.00 24.18
CA ILE A 194 -19.48 -18.90 22.71
C ILE A 194 -18.50 -17.83 22.17
N ALA A 195 -18.19 -16.81 22.98
CA ALA A 195 -17.29 -15.74 22.59
C ALA A 195 -15.88 -16.22 22.16
N PRO A 196 -15.21 -17.16 22.86
CA PRO A 196 -13.90 -17.66 22.46
C PRO A 196 -13.88 -18.34 21.09
N GLN A 197 -14.94 -19.09 20.76
CA GLN A 197 -15.07 -19.80 19.48
C GLN A 197 -15.26 -18.82 18.33
N ILE A 198 -16.09 -17.79 18.51
CA ILE A 198 -16.27 -16.72 17.52
C ILE A 198 -14.95 -15.98 17.33
N ALA A 199 -14.28 -15.60 18.42
CA ALA A 199 -12.98 -14.92 18.38
C ALA A 199 -11.92 -15.73 17.61
N LEU A 200 -11.90 -17.05 17.80
CA LEU A 200 -10.98 -17.95 17.09
C LEU A 200 -11.24 -17.94 15.57
N ILE A 201 -12.50 -18.06 15.14
CA ILE A 201 -12.86 -18.04 13.72
C ILE A 201 -12.42 -16.71 13.09
N PHE A 202 -12.73 -15.58 13.72
CA PHE A 202 -12.30 -14.27 13.23
C PHE A 202 -10.78 -14.14 13.19
N SER A 203 -10.07 -14.64 14.21
CA SER A 203 -8.61 -14.61 14.25
C SER A 203 -7.99 -15.36 13.07
N ILE A 204 -8.56 -16.51 12.70
CA ILE A 204 -8.07 -17.32 11.58
C ILE A 204 -8.37 -16.65 10.23
N LEU A 205 -9.57 -16.09 10.06
CA LEU A 205 -9.90 -15.28 8.88
C LEU A 205 -8.96 -14.08 8.75
N LEU A 206 -8.67 -13.40 9.86
CA LEU A 206 -7.70 -12.31 9.91
C LEU A 206 -6.29 -12.79 9.55
N PHE A 207 -5.85 -13.95 10.04
CA PHE A 207 -4.55 -14.51 9.65
C PHE A 207 -4.45 -14.79 8.16
N ILE A 208 -5.47 -15.41 7.56
CA ILE A 208 -5.52 -15.64 6.11
C ILE A 208 -5.43 -14.30 5.37
N TYR A 209 -6.18 -13.31 5.86
CA TYR A 209 -6.14 -11.96 5.33
C TYR A 209 -4.73 -11.33 5.46
N VAL A 210 -4.08 -11.42 6.62
CA VAL A 210 -2.71 -10.92 6.85
C VAL A 210 -1.74 -11.55 5.84
N ILE A 211 -1.74 -12.88 5.74
CA ILE A 211 -0.87 -13.61 4.81
C ILE A 211 -1.11 -13.15 3.38
N SER A 212 -2.37 -12.98 2.98
CA SER A 212 -2.70 -12.51 1.63
C SER A 212 -2.17 -11.10 1.35
N VAL A 213 -2.26 -10.18 2.31
CA VAL A 213 -1.73 -8.81 2.19
C VAL A 213 -0.20 -8.81 2.11
N LEU A 214 0.47 -9.63 2.94
CA LEU A 214 1.93 -9.79 2.90
C LEU A 214 2.40 -10.35 1.55
N GLU A 215 1.65 -11.29 0.97
CA GLU A 215 1.99 -11.84 -0.34
C GLU A 215 1.81 -10.84 -1.47
N ILE A 216 0.73 -10.05 -1.45
CA ILE A 216 0.55 -8.92 -2.40
C ILE A 216 1.74 -7.99 -2.33
N TRP A 217 2.16 -7.59 -1.11
CA TRP A 217 3.32 -6.74 -0.94
C TRP A 217 4.59 -7.39 -1.49
N LYS A 218 4.81 -8.68 -1.23
CA LYS A 218 5.99 -9.41 -1.74
C LYS A 218 6.02 -9.44 -3.28
N ILE A 219 4.85 -9.54 -3.93
CA ILE A 219 4.74 -9.51 -5.39
C ILE A 219 4.98 -8.09 -5.93
N LYS A 220 4.39 -7.08 -5.29
CA LYS A 220 4.44 -5.68 -5.76
C LYS A 220 5.72 -4.92 -5.40
N SER A 221 6.38 -5.26 -4.30
CA SER A 221 7.67 -4.67 -3.92
C SER A 221 8.81 -4.98 -4.90
N LYS A 222 8.65 -6.00 -5.75
CA LYS A 222 9.59 -6.29 -6.85
C LYS A 222 9.50 -5.32 -8.02
N THR A 223 8.35 -4.67 -8.18
CA THR A 223 8.03 -3.82 -9.35
C THR A 223 7.80 -2.36 -8.97
N SER A 224 7.97 -2.00 -7.69
CA SER A 224 7.68 -0.67 -7.19
C SER A 224 8.65 -0.24 -6.11
N LEU A 225 8.72 1.07 -5.87
CA LEU A 225 9.65 1.71 -4.94
C LEU A 225 9.23 1.57 -3.46
N ILE A 226 8.60 0.44 -3.09
CA ILE A 226 8.16 0.08 -1.74
C ILE A 226 9.08 -0.99 -1.13
#